data_AF-A0A7S4VJ65-F1
#
_entry.id   AF-A0A7S4VJ65-F1
#
_cell.length_a   1.000
_cell.length_b   1.000
_cell.length_c   1.000
_cell.angle_alpha   90.00
_cell.angle_beta   90.00
_cell.angle_gamma   90.00
#
_symmetry.space_group_name_H-M   'P 1'
#
loop_
_entity.id
_entity.type
_entity.pdbx_description
1 polymer ?
#
loop_
_entity_poly.entity_id
_entity_poly.type
_entity_poly.pdbx_seq_one_letter_code
_entity_poly.pdbx_strand_id
1 'polypeptide(L)'
;MNRIYTTFTIGLLLILVTPIHSLRGVQQSKTPMSSLAHSFEPVYSNEGKYLNVAELLDACRDFSSALRKIGQTTLARDFENNIRKVEALYNSAPSNQRQSLSSLLLLERESGIHGPNGQLQDYSAATGLLWIRRYLEFHLDMYRAILASRDPADAAIDAYQTQIEPFH
;
A
#
# COMPACT_ATOMS: atom_id res chain seq x y z
N MET A 1 -8.91 -18.32 -13.05
CA MET A 1 -9.60 -18.01 -11.78
C MET A 1 -8.73 -18.05 -10.52
N ASN A 2 -7.49 -18.56 -10.57
CA ASN A 2 -6.59 -18.66 -9.40
C ASN A 2 -5.40 -17.66 -9.43
N ARG A 3 -5.44 -16.63 -10.29
CA ARG A 3 -4.30 -15.70 -10.49
C ARG A 3 -4.42 -14.40 -9.70
N ILE A 4 -5.62 -13.82 -9.58
CA ILE A 4 -5.79 -12.48 -9.00
C ILE A 4 -5.46 -12.49 -7.50
N TYR A 5 -5.94 -13.49 -6.74
CA TYR A 5 -5.68 -13.59 -5.30
C TYR A 5 -4.25 -14.00 -4.95
N THR A 6 -3.61 -14.82 -5.79
CA THR A 6 -2.21 -15.26 -5.61
C THR A 6 -1.22 -14.17 -6.00
N THR A 7 -1.53 -13.33 -7.00
CA THR A 7 -0.71 -12.16 -7.35
C THR A 7 -0.87 -11.03 -6.33
N PHE A 8 -2.04 -10.87 -5.69
CA PHE A 8 -2.27 -9.85 -4.66
C PHE A 8 -1.47 -10.11 -3.38
N THR A 9 -1.33 -11.38 -2.97
CA THR A 9 -0.55 -11.77 -1.79
C THR A 9 0.95 -11.85 -2.06
N ILE A 10 1.39 -12.26 -3.26
CA ILE A 10 2.81 -12.35 -3.62
C ILE A 10 3.41 -10.98 -4.00
N GLY A 11 2.63 -10.09 -4.61
CA GLY A 11 3.09 -8.74 -4.99
C GLY A 11 3.49 -7.92 -3.77
N LEU A 12 2.63 -7.84 -2.75
CA LEU A 12 2.96 -7.13 -1.51
C LEU A 12 4.10 -7.80 -0.72
N LEU A 13 4.31 -9.11 -0.92
CA LEU A 13 5.41 -9.91 -0.36
C LEU A 13 6.79 -9.54 -0.90
N LEU A 14 6.90 -8.96 -2.09
CA LEU A 14 8.17 -8.52 -2.68
C LEU A 14 8.41 -7.00 -2.52
N ILE A 15 7.34 -6.24 -2.30
CA ILE A 15 7.36 -4.77 -2.21
C ILE A 15 7.81 -4.30 -0.82
N LEU A 16 7.49 -5.06 0.23
CA LEU A 16 7.85 -4.74 1.62
C LEU A 16 9.05 -5.55 2.17
N VAL A 17 9.56 -6.53 1.42
CA VAL A 17 10.56 -7.52 1.92
C VAL A 17 11.90 -7.43 1.20
N THR A 18 12.21 -6.35 0.47
CA THR A 18 13.65 -6.08 0.23
C THR A 18 14.27 -5.79 1.58
N PRO A 19 15.18 -6.66 2.11
CA PRO A 19 15.77 -6.41 3.41
C PRO A 19 16.60 -5.15 3.28
N ILE A 20 16.33 -4.15 4.12
CA ILE A 20 17.18 -2.96 4.30
C ILE A 20 18.53 -3.36 4.97
N HIS A 21 18.96 -4.62 4.83
CA HIS A 21 20.21 -5.12 5.41
C HIS A 21 21.45 -4.66 4.65
N SER A 22 21.31 -3.99 3.49
CA SER A 22 22.46 -3.54 2.69
C SER A 22 22.78 -2.03 2.79
N LEU A 23 22.17 -1.29 3.71
CA LEU A 23 22.52 0.13 3.98
C LEU A 23 23.30 0.29 5.30
N ARG A 24 24.12 -0.70 5.69
CA ARG A 24 25.07 -0.56 6.82
C ARG A 24 26.18 0.41 6.43
N GLY A 25 26.00 1.68 6.76
CA GLY A 25 27.05 2.70 6.62
C GLY A 25 26.56 4.14 6.69
N VAL A 26 25.26 4.39 6.53
CA VAL A 26 24.70 5.73 6.70
C VAL A 26 24.39 5.91 8.18
N GLN A 27 25.00 6.89 8.85
CA GLN A 27 24.53 7.39 10.15
C GLN A 27 23.00 7.46 10.11
N GLN A 28 22.30 6.90 11.11
CA GLN A 28 20.84 7.05 11.25
C GLN A 28 20.48 8.53 11.44
N SER A 29 20.48 9.30 10.36
CA SER A 29 19.84 10.60 10.31
C SER A 29 18.35 10.34 10.42
N LYS A 30 17.70 10.89 11.45
CA LYS A 30 16.23 10.92 11.57
C LYS A 30 15.67 11.79 10.44
N THR A 31 15.55 11.24 9.25
CA THR A 31 14.88 11.89 8.12
C THR A 31 13.40 11.51 8.13
N PRO A 32 12.50 12.38 7.63
CA PRO A 32 11.10 12.02 7.44
C PRO A 32 10.91 10.72 6.63
N MET A 33 11.77 10.49 5.64
CA MET A 33 11.73 9.27 4.83
C MET A 33 12.14 8.02 5.63
N SER A 34 13.14 8.14 6.51
CA SER A 34 13.49 7.05 7.41
C SER A 34 12.35 6.74 8.38
N SER A 35 11.71 7.75 8.97
CA SER A 35 10.56 7.54 9.86
C SER A 35 9.40 6.87 9.14
N LEU A 36 9.13 7.26 7.90
CA LEU A 36 8.12 6.63 7.06
C LEU A 36 8.47 5.17 6.73
N ALA A 37 9.72 4.84 6.44
CA ALA A 37 10.11 3.44 6.23
C ALA A 37 9.86 2.58 7.47
N HIS A 38 10.18 3.10 8.67
CA HIS A 38 9.93 2.38 9.92
C HIS A 38 8.44 2.17 10.22
N SER A 39 7.53 3.05 9.75
CA SER A 39 6.09 2.84 9.97
C SER A 39 5.53 1.65 9.20
N PHE A 40 6.19 1.21 8.12
CA PHE A 40 5.82 0.00 7.37
C PHE A 40 6.42 -1.29 7.93
N GLU A 41 7.42 -1.23 8.81
CA GLU A 41 8.03 -2.43 9.42
C GLU A 41 7.03 -3.33 10.17
N PRO A 42 6.12 -2.82 11.05
CA PRO A 42 5.19 -3.66 11.79
C PRO A 42 4.04 -4.22 10.95
N VAL A 43 3.86 -3.72 9.71
CA VAL A 43 2.81 -4.20 8.79
C VAL A 43 2.93 -5.70 8.54
N TYR A 44 4.17 -6.19 8.48
CA TYR A 44 4.44 -7.62 8.44
C TYR A 44 4.51 -8.19 9.85
N SER A 45 3.48 -8.93 10.23
CA SER A 45 3.39 -9.50 11.57
C SER A 45 3.65 -11.01 11.59
N ASN A 46 4.07 -11.50 12.76
CA ASN A 46 4.30 -12.92 13.04
C ASN A 46 5.25 -13.61 12.05
N GLU A 47 6.51 -13.14 11.98
CA GLU A 47 7.58 -13.71 11.13
C GLU A 47 7.25 -13.73 9.62
N GLY A 48 6.40 -12.83 9.13
CA GLY A 48 6.08 -12.78 7.70
C GLY A 48 4.79 -13.52 7.29
N LYS A 49 4.01 -14.04 8.25
CA LYS A 49 2.85 -14.91 7.93
C LYS A 49 1.65 -14.16 7.38
N TYR A 50 1.41 -12.93 7.81
CA TYR A 50 0.30 -12.11 7.31
C TYR A 50 0.53 -10.61 7.50
N LEU A 51 -0.26 -9.83 6.76
CA LEU A 51 -0.28 -8.37 6.81
C LEU A 51 -1.27 -7.90 7.87
N ASN A 52 -0.78 -7.21 8.89
CA ASN A 52 -1.61 -6.62 9.93
C ASN A 52 -2.33 -5.38 9.38
N VAL A 53 -3.67 -5.40 9.37
CA VAL A 53 -4.45 -4.31 8.77
C VAL A 53 -4.35 -3.01 9.58
N ALA A 54 -4.30 -3.08 10.91
CA ALA A 54 -4.21 -1.89 11.75
C ALA A 54 -2.90 -1.13 11.46
N GLU A 55 -1.79 -1.86 11.48
CA GLU A 55 -0.46 -1.34 11.17
C GLU A 55 -0.38 -0.83 9.72
N LEU A 56 -1.01 -1.51 8.76
CA LEU A 56 -1.06 -1.04 7.38
C LEU A 56 -1.79 0.31 7.27
N LEU A 57 -2.92 0.46 7.96
CA LEU A 57 -3.69 1.71 7.96
C LEU A 57 -2.91 2.85 8.61
N ASP A 58 -2.22 2.58 9.71
CA ASP A 58 -1.32 3.55 10.36
C ASP A 58 -0.17 3.98 9.43
N ALA A 59 0.53 3.03 8.82
CA ALA A 59 1.60 3.31 7.87
C ALA A 59 1.11 4.12 6.66
N CYS A 60 -0.08 3.81 6.14
CA CYS A 60 -0.71 4.55 5.05
C CYS A 60 -1.09 5.99 5.46
N ARG A 61 -1.50 6.22 6.71
CA ARG A 61 -1.77 7.58 7.22
C ARG A 61 -0.49 8.40 7.32
N ASP A 62 0.58 7.80 7.81
CA ASP A 62 1.91 8.43 7.82
C ASP A 62 2.40 8.74 6.41
N PHE A 63 2.17 7.84 5.46
CA PHE A 63 2.48 8.04 4.06
C PHE A 63 1.73 9.24 3.46
N SER A 64 0.42 9.34 3.67
CA SER A 64 -0.36 10.51 3.22
C SER A 64 0.16 11.81 3.82
N SER A 65 0.48 11.80 5.12
CA SER A 65 1.08 12.95 5.80
C SER A 65 2.41 13.38 5.16
N ALA A 66 3.25 12.41 4.76
CA ALA A 66 4.49 12.68 4.04
C ALA A 66 4.23 13.29 2.65
N LEU A 67 3.27 12.76 1.88
CA LEU A 67 2.88 13.31 0.58
C LEU A 67 2.46 14.78 0.67
N ARG A 68 1.67 15.14 1.70
CA ARG A 68 1.26 16.52 1.95
C ARG A 68 2.46 17.43 2.21
N LYS A 69 3.42 16.98 3.02
CA LYS A 69 4.62 17.75 3.37
C LYS A 69 5.51 18.06 2.16
N ILE A 70 5.51 17.19 1.15
CA ILE A 70 6.25 17.41 -0.11
C ILE A 70 5.40 18.09 -1.20
N GLY A 71 4.23 18.62 -0.85
CA GLY A 71 3.36 19.38 -1.76
C GLY A 71 2.42 18.54 -2.62
N GLN A 72 2.41 17.21 -2.48
CA GLN A 72 1.53 16.31 -3.24
C GLN A 72 0.13 16.20 -2.63
N THR A 73 -0.54 17.33 -2.44
CA THR A 73 -1.82 17.44 -1.72
C THR A 73 -2.97 16.70 -2.39
N THR A 74 -3.07 16.77 -3.73
CA THR A 74 -4.13 16.09 -4.49
C THR A 74 -4.00 14.58 -4.36
N LEU A 75 -2.79 14.06 -4.57
CA LEU A 75 -2.49 12.64 -4.44
C LEU A 75 -2.77 12.14 -3.02
N ALA A 76 -2.34 12.90 -2.01
CA ALA A 76 -2.61 12.59 -0.60
C ALA A 76 -4.12 12.47 -0.32
N ARG A 77 -4.94 13.37 -0.87
CA ARG A 77 -6.40 13.32 -0.73
C ARG A 77 -7.00 12.07 -1.38
N ASP A 78 -6.54 11.71 -2.57
CA ASP A 78 -7.04 10.53 -3.29
C ASP A 78 -6.60 9.23 -2.59
N PHE A 79 -5.38 9.21 -2.06
CA PHE A 79 -4.87 8.14 -1.20
C PHE A 79 -5.71 7.99 0.08
N GLU A 80 -6.00 9.09 0.79
CA GLU A 80 -6.86 9.11 1.98
C GLU A 80 -8.28 8.63 1.70
N ASN A 81 -8.85 8.98 0.55
CA ASN A 81 -10.16 8.46 0.15
C ASN A 81 -10.14 6.93 0.03
N ASN A 82 -9.05 6.35 -0.48
CA ASN A 82 -8.88 4.91 -0.54
C ASN A 82 -8.64 4.29 0.84
N ILE A 83 -7.90 4.94 1.74
CA ILE A 83 -7.77 4.53 3.16
C ILE A 83 -9.14 4.44 3.81
N ARG A 84 -10.00 5.46 3.66
CA ARG A 84 -11.34 5.51 4.26
C ARG A 84 -12.24 4.35 3.83
N LYS A 85 -12.13 3.89 2.58
CA LYS A 85 -12.87 2.70 2.11
C LYS A 85 -12.49 1.45 2.91
N VAL A 86 -11.20 1.28 3.17
CA VAL A 86 -10.68 0.16 3.97
C VAL A 86 -11.07 0.31 5.44
N GLU A 87 -10.96 1.51 6.00
CA GLU A 87 -11.37 1.81 7.37
C GLU A 87 -12.86 1.54 7.60
N ALA A 88 -13.73 1.82 6.63
CA ALA A 88 -15.17 1.55 6.75
C ALA A 88 -15.46 0.06 6.98
N LEU A 89 -14.82 -0.82 6.21
CA LEU A 89 -14.94 -2.27 6.41
C LEU A 89 -14.23 -2.72 7.70
N TYR A 90 -13.01 -2.24 7.94
CA TYR A 90 -12.26 -2.56 9.15
C TYR A 90 -13.03 -2.22 10.42
N ASN A 91 -13.68 -1.05 10.48
CA ASN A 91 -14.42 -0.60 11.66
C ASN A 91 -15.75 -1.33 11.86
N SER A 92 -16.33 -1.92 10.81
CA SER A 92 -17.59 -2.68 10.89
C SER A 92 -17.39 -4.19 11.07
N ALA A 93 -16.22 -4.73 10.69
CA ALA A 93 -15.92 -6.16 10.78
C ALA A 93 -15.90 -6.70 12.23
N PRO A 94 -16.10 -7.99 12.50
CA PRO A 94 -15.80 -8.58 13.81
C PRO A 94 -14.31 -8.48 14.17
N SER A 95 -13.96 -8.29 15.45
CA SER A 95 -12.56 -8.07 15.87
C SER A 95 -11.61 -9.19 15.45
N ASN A 96 -12.06 -10.45 15.48
CA ASN A 96 -11.32 -11.63 15.04
C ASN A 96 -11.09 -11.70 13.52
N GLN A 97 -11.78 -10.88 12.73
CA GLN A 97 -11.66 -10.85 11.26
C GLN A 97 -10.90 -9.62 10.74
N ARG A 98 -10.60 -8.66 11.63
CA ARG A 98 -9.88 -7.41 11.31
C ARG A 98 -8.37 -7.57 11.23
N GLN A 99 -7.81 -8.63 11.83
CA GLN A 99 -6.37 -8.74 12.07
C GLN A 99 -5.54 -8.86 10.80
N SER A 100 -5.99 -9.68 9.83
CA SER A 100 -5.23 -9.94 8.60
C SER A 100 -5.96 -9.40 7.38
N LEU A 101 -5.19 -8.90 6.41
CA LEU A 101 -5.72 -8.43 5.13
C LEU A 101 -6.55 -9.51 4.41
N SER A 102 -6.08 -10.75 4.45
CA SER A 102 -6.79 -11.89 3.87
C SER A 102 -8.14 -12.12 4.53
N SER A 103 -8.21 -12.10 5.86
CA SER A 103 -9.49 -12.27 6.57
C SER A 103 -10.46 -11.15 6.26
N LEU A 104 -9.97 -9.91 6.18
CA LEU A 104 -10.82 -8.75 5.89
C LEU A 104 -11.39 -8.80 4.47
N LEU A 105 -10.59 -9.20 3.48
CA LEU A 105 -11.04 -9.36 2.09
C LEU A 105 -11.99 -10.55 1.90
N LEU A 106 -11.80 -11.64 2.65
CA LEU A 106 -12.73 -12.77 2.66
C LEU A 106 -14.10 -12.35 3.19
N LEU A 107 -14.12 -11.58 4.28
CA LEU A 107 -15.35 -10.99 4.83
C LEU A 107 -16.03 -10.09 3.79
N GLU A 108 -15.30 -9.21 3.12
CA GLU A 108 -15.89 -8.34 2.09
C GLU A 108 -16.54 -9.16 0.97
N ARG A 109 -15.83 -10.18 0.48
CA ARG A 109 -16.34 -11.07 -0.56
C ARG A 109 -17.63 -11.77 -0.11
N GLU A 110 -17.66 -12.24 1.12
CA GLU A 110 -18.82 -12.94 1.71
C GLU A 110 -20.02 -12.03 1.95
N SER A 111 -19.82 -10.71 2.05
CA SER A 111 -20.92 -9.74 2.13
C SER A 111 -21.74 -9.63 0.84
N GLY A 112 -21.23 -10.14 -0.28
CA GLY A 112 -21.92 -10.08 -1.58
C GLY A 112 -21.94 -8.68 -2.22
N ILE A 113 -21.14 -7.73 -1.72
CA ILE A 113 -21.06 -6.37 -2.25
C ILE A 113 -20.58 -6.33 -3.72
N HIS A 114 -19.75 -7.27 -4.15
CA HIS A 114 -19.17 -7.30 -5.49
C HIS A 114 -20.13 -7.81 -6.56
N GLY A 115 -20.00 -7.30 -7.78
CA GLY A 115 -20.78 -7.72 -8.93
C GLY A 115 -20.38 -9.10 -9.48
N PRO A 116 -21.12 -9.62 -10.48
CA PRO A 116 -20.80 -10.88 -11.12
C PRO A 116 -19.39 -10.86 -11.72
N ASN A 117 -18.78 -12.04 -11.84
CA ASN A 117 -17.43 -12.23 -12.38
C ASN A 117 -16.31 -11.50 -11.64
N GLY A 118 -16.52 -11.13 -10.36
CA GLY A 118 -15.50 -10.48 -9.54
C GLY A 118 -15.35 -8.98 -9.80
N GLN A 119 -16.37 -8.33 -10.35
CA GLN A 119 -16.39 -6.88 -10.50
C GLN A 119 -16.41 -6.21 -9.13
N LEU A 120 -15.32 -5.52 -8.79
CA LEU A 120 -15.23 -4.77 -7.53
C LEU A 120 -16.14 -3.55 -7.58
N GLN A 121 -16.72 -3.20 -6.43
CA GLN A 121 -17.48 -1.96 -6.30
C GLN A 121 -16.51 -0.81 -5.99
N ASP A 122 -16.76 0.37 -6.55
CA ASP A 122 -15.85 1.51 -6.40
C ASP A 122 -15.65 1.95 -4.95
N TYR A 123 -16.69 1.79 -4.12
CA TYR A 123 -16.69 2.14 -2.71
C TYR A 123 -16.20 1.01 -1.78
N SER A 124 -15.80 -0.15 -2.34
CA SER A 124 -15.31 -1.30 -1.55
C SER A 124 -13.90 -1.10 -1.00
N ALA A 125 -13.60 -1.80 0.09
CA ALA A 125 -12.27 -1.89 0.67
C ALA A 125 -11.27 -2.56 -0.28
N ALA A 126 -11.67 -3.59 -1.03
CA ALA A 126 -10.83 -4.22 -2.06
C ALA A 126 -10.37 -3.21 -3.12
N THR A 127 -11.27 -2.33 -3.59
CA THR A 127 -10.90 -1.24 -4.50
C THR A 127 -9.96 -0.25 -3.81
N GLY A 128 -10.23 0.12 -2.56
CA GLY A 128 -9.34 0.98 -1.78
C GLY A 128 -7.92 0.42 -1.66
N LEU A 129 -7.79 -0.86 -1.30
CA LEU A 129 -6.53 -1.58 -1.18
C LEU A 129 -5.79 -1.72 -2.51
N LEU A 130 -6.52 -1.95 -3.61
CA LEU A 130 -5.93 -2.01 -4.94
C LEU A 130 -5.26 -0.68 -5.31
N TRP A 131 -5.93 0.44 -5.09
CA TRP A 131 -5.36 1.76 -5.35
C TRP A 131 -4.21 2.09 -4.41
N ILE A 132 -4.34 1.80 -3.11
CA ILE A 132 -3.23 1.95 -2.15
C ILE A 132 -2.00 1.19 -2.64
N ARG A 133 -2.14 -0.08 -3.02
CA ARG A 133 -1.03 -0.89 -3.54
C ARG A 133 -0.36 -0.23 -4.74
N ARG A 134 -1.13 0.21 -5.74
CA ARG A 134 -0.58 0.84 -6.95
C ARG A 134 0.19 2.13 -6.63
N TYR A 135 -0.33 2.95 -5.72
CA TYR A 135 0.37 4.15 -5.28
C TYR A 135 1.68 3.83 -4.54
N LEU A 136 1.70 2.77 -3.73
CA LEU A 136 2.93 2.32 -3.07
C LEU A 136 3.94 1.77 -4.09
N GLU A 137 3.49 1.01 -5.09
CA GLU A 137 4.32 0.51 -6.19
C GLU A 137 4.94 1.66 -7.00
N PHE A 138 4.14 2.65 -7.39
CA PHE A 138 4.60 3.86 -8.05
C PHE A 138 5.74 4.55 -7.28
N HIS A 139 5.56 4.79 -5.97
CA HIS A 139 6.59 5.46 -5.18
C HIS A 139 7.82 4.59 -4.97
N LEU A 140 7.66 3.27 -4.81
CA LEU A 140 8.77 2.35 -4.70
C LEU A 140 9.66 2.38 -5.95
N ASP A 141 9.06 2.31 -7.13
CA ASP A 141 9.78 2.32 -8.40
C ASP A 141 10.47 3.69 -8.64
N MET A 142 9.76 4.78 -8.36
CA MET A 142 10.31 6.13 -8.41
C MET A 142 11.53 6.29 -7.47
N TYR A 143 11.39 5.90 -6.19
CA TYR A 143 12.48 6.01 -5.23
C TYR A 143 13.67 5.11 -5.58
N ARG A 144 13.43 3.89 -6.08
CA ARG A 144 14.50 3.00 -6.57
C ARG A 144 15.29 3.63 -7.71
N ALA A 145 14.59 4.23 -8.67
CA ALA A 145 15.21 4.94 -9.79
C ALA A 145 16.05 6.15 -9.31
N ILE A 146 15.52 6.96 -8.39
CA ILE A 146 16.25 8.10 -7.80
C ILE A 146 17.50 7.63 -7.05
N LEU A 147 17.39 6.56 -6.26
CA LEU A 147 18.54 5.96 -5.55
C LEU A 147 19.59 5.40 -6.51
N ALA A 148 19.18 4.98 -7.70
CA ALA A 148 20.06 4.62 -8.81
C ALA A 148 20.59 5.85 -9.59
N SER A 149 20.52 7.05 -9.01
CA SER A 149 21.01 8.32 -9.57
C SER A 149 20.30 8.78 -10.85
N ARG A 150 19.06 8.33 -11.10
CA ARG A 150 18.24 8.89 -12.19
C ARG A 150 17.69 10.26 -11.80
N ASP A 151 17.42 11.08 -12.81
CA ASP A 151 16.71 12.34 -12.61
C ASP A 151 15.32 12.08 -11.99
N PRO A 152 14.92 12.80 -10.93
CA PRO A 152 13.65 12.58 -10.26
C PRO A 152 12.41 12.77 -11.15
N ALA A 153 12.45 13.67 -12.13
CA ALA A 153 11.32 13.92 -13.01
C ALA A 153 11.11 12.74 -13.97
N ASP A 154 12.20 12.28 -14.60
CA ASP A 154 12.18 11.10 -15.46
C ASP A 154 11.77 9.84 -14.69
N ALA A 155 12.31 9.66 -13.48
CA ALA A 155 11.96 8.54 -12.60
C ALA A 155 10.45 8.52 -12.26
N ALA A 156 9.86 9.68 -12.02
CA ALA A 156 8.43 9.81 -11.74
C ALA A 156 7.57 9.51 -12.97
N ILE A 157 7.96 10.00 -14.16
CA ILE A 157 7.24 9.74 -15.41
C ILE A 157 7.20 8.23 -15.71
N ASP A 158 8.35 7.56 -15.65
CA ASP A 158 8.44 6.13 -15.96
C ASP A 158 7.63 5.28 -14.97
N ALA A 159 7.72 5.60 -13.68
CA ALA A 159 6.94 4.93 -12.65
C ALA A 159 5.43 5.14 -12.86
N TYR A 160 5.02 6.35 -13.26
CA TYR A 160 3.61 6.66 -13.55
C TYR A 160 3.09 5.83 -14.72
N GLN A 161 3.82 5.82 -15.85
CA GLN A 161 3.45 5.07 -17.06
C GLN A 161 3.29 3.57 -16.79
N THR A 162 4.08 3.04 -15.85
CA THR A 162 4.04 1.60 -15.54
C THR A 162 2.95 1.25 -14.53
N GLN A 163 2.82 2.03 -13.46
CA GLN A 163 2.02 1.62 -12.29
C GLN A 163 0.62 2.24 -12.24
N ILE A 164 0.45 3.43 -12.82
CA ILE A 164 -0.76 4.24 -12.66
C ILE A 164 -1.49 4.46 -13.99
N GLU A 165 -0.78 4.87 -15.04
CA GLU A 165 -1.34 5.19 -16.37
C GLU A 165 -2.26 4.10 -16.94
N PRO A 166 -1.97 2.79 -16.82
CA PRO A 166 -2.86 1.74 -17.36
C PRO A 166 -4.25 1.70 -16.71
N PHE A 167 -4.47 2.46 -15.65
CA PHE A 167 -5.68 2.45 -14.83
C PHE A 167 -6.32 3.83 -14.66
N HIS A 168 -5.71 4.88 -15.22
CA HIS A 168 -6.29 6.22 -15.33
C HIS A 168 -7.07 6.36 -16.66
#